data_AF-A0A8T3L0C8-F1
#
_entry.id   AF-A0A8T3L0C8-F1
#
_cell.length_a   1.000
_cell.length_b   1.000
_cell.length_c   1.000
_cell.angle_alpha   90.00
_cell.angle_beta   90.00
_cell.angle_gamma   90.00
#
_symmetry.space_group_name_H-M   'P 1'
#
loop_
_entity.id
_entity.type
_entity.pdbx_description
1 polymer ?
#
loop_
_entity_poly.entity_id
_entity_poly.type
_entity_poly.pdbx_seq_one_letter_code
_entity_poly.pdbx_strand_id
1 'polypeptide(L)'
;MPFTPDLPNELRDFFESTNELGLILEAGASGLMLKTEDRKFNFALFHRDGYIRNYACGDTSLGKKYLEALANIIGNARVYIASDGFGSTVKKNNDNYVSISEALLKKNEWLELITNIMFEQNA
;
A
#
# COMPACT_ATOMS: atom_id res chain seq x y z
N MET A 1 24.77 -10.85 11.52
CA MET A 1 23.60 -10.17 12.08
C MET A 1 22.55 -10.09 10.98
N PRO A 2 21.27 -10.41 11.24
CA PRO A 2 20.24 -10.14 10.25
C PRO A 2 20.19 -8.62 10.02
N PHE A 3 20.09 -8.22 8.76
CA PHE A 3 19.96 -6.83 8.33
C PHE A 3 18.65 -6.29 8.93
N THR A 4 18.73 -5.47 9.98
CA THR A 4 17.60 -4.64 10.38
C THR A 4 17.75 -3.35 9.59
N PRO A 5 17.01 -3.17 8.48
CA PRO A 5 16.95 -1.87 7.84
C PRO A 5 16.57 -0.82 8.88
N ASP A 6 17.08 0.39 8.72
CA ASP A 6 16.70 1.54 9.55
C ASP A 6 15.27 1.95 9.17
N LEU A 7 14.31 1.12 9.60
CA LEU A 7 12.91 1.18 9.22
C LEU A 7 12.30 2.57 9.43
N PRO A 8 12.62 3.33 10.49
CA PRO A 8 12.17 4.72 10.62
C PRO A 8 12.66 5.65 9.51
N ASN A 9 13.87 5.48 9.00
CA ASN A 9 14.40 6.28 7.90
C ASN A 9 13.83 5.82 6.56
N GLU A 10 13.78 4.51 6.29
CA GLU A 10 13.18 4.00 5.04
C GLU A 10 11.70 4.36 4.90
N LEU A 11 10.95 4.30 5.99
CA LEU A 11 9.53 4.68 5.99
C LEU A 11 9.35 6.19 5.77
N ARG A 12 10.24 7.02 6.32
CA ARG A 12 10.24 8.47 6.11
C ARG A 12 10.53 8.80 4.65
N ASP A 13 11.60 8.24 4.10
CA ASP A 13 11.98 8.43 2.69
C ASP A 13 10.85 8.00 1.75
N PHE A 14 10.16 6.90 2.07
CA PHE A 14 9.00 6.46 1.31
C PHE A 14 7.86 7.48 1.38
N PHE A 15 7.53 8.00 2.56
CA PHE A 15 6.49 9.01 2.71
C PHE A 15 6.83 10.33 2.01
N GLU A 16 8.08 10.79 2.11
CA GLU A 16 8.56 11.96 1.37
C GLU A 16 8.42 11.76 -0.14
N SER A 17 8.86 10.60 -0.65
CA SER A 17 8.72 10.25 -2.08
C SER A 17 7.25 10.23 -2.52
N THR A 18 6.34 9.69 -1.69
CA THR A 18 4.90 9.69 -2.01
C THR A 18 4.26 11.08 -1.94
N ASN A 19 4.75 11.95 -1.07
CA ASN A 19 4.28 13.34 -0.97
C ASN A 19 4.68 14.14 -2.22
N GLU A 20 5.88 13.92 -2.75
CA GLU A 20 6.31 14.50 -4.04
C GLU A 20 5.41 14.07 -5.21
N LEU A 21 4.77 12.89 -5.12
CA LEU A 21 3.78 12.41 -6.08
C LEU A 21 2.37 12.99 -5.86
N GLY A 22 2.18 13.89 -4.89
CA GLY A 22 0.88 14.48 -4.56
C GLY A 22 -0.02 13.59 -3.71
N LEU A 23 0.56 12.65 -2.95
CA LEU A 23 -0.17 11.85 -1.97
C LEU A 23 -0.10 12.46 -0.57
N ILE A 24 -1.13 12.22 0.22
CA ILE A 24 -1.22 12.68 1.60
C ILE A 24 -1.23 11.50 2.58
N LEU A 25 -0.78 11.78 3.80
CA LEU A 25 -0.98 10.92 4.95
C LEU A 25 -2.15 11.43 5.78
N GLU A 26 -3.18 10.60 5.92
CA GLU A 26 -4.33 10.86 6.77
C GLU A 26 -4.27 9.97 8.02
N ALA A 27 -4.35 10.58 9.21
CA ALA A 27 -4.42 9.83 10.45
C ALA A 27 -5.78 9.13 10.57
N GLY A 28 -5.77 7.80 10.61
CA GLY A 28 -6.92 6.96 10.92
C GLY A 28 -6.91 6.49 12.37
N ALA A 29 -8.01 5.86 12.80
CA ALA A 29 -8.16 5.32 14.15
C ALA A 29 -7.05 4.29 14.50
N SER A 30 -6.55 3.56 13.52
CA SER A 30 -5.66 2.42 13.70
C SER A 30 -4.29 2.55 13.00
N GLY A 31 -4.01 3.67 12.33
CA GLY A 31 -2.78 3.85 11.57
C GLY A 31 -2.77 5.10 10.69
N LEU A 32 -1.81 5.17 9.78
CA LEU A 32 -1.68 6.24 8.78
C LEU A 32 -2.15 5.71 7.43
N MET A 33 -3.04 6.42 6.77
CA MET A 33 -3.52 6.07 5.44
C MET A 33 -2.81 6.92 4.39
N LEU A 34 -2.23 6.28 3.39
CA LEU A 34 -1.66 6.91 2.21
C LEU A 34 -2.76 7.02 1.14
N LYS A 35 -3.09 8.24 0.72
CA LYS A 35 -4.24 8.54 -0.15
C LYS A 35 -3.93 9.64 -1.16
N THR A 36 -4.77 9.75 -2.19
CA THR A 36 -4.84 10.95 -3.02
C THR A 36 -5.35 12.16 -2.22
N GLU A 37 -4.98 13.38 -2.63
CA GLU A 37 -5.46 14.62 -2.00
C GLU A 37 -6.99 14.71 -1.98
N ASP A 38 -7.67 14.26 -3.04
CA ASP A 38 -9.13 14.25 -3.14
C ASP A 38 -9.80 13.13 -2.32
N ARG A 39 -8.98 12.29 -1.65
CA ARG A 39 -9.37 11.16 -0.79
C ARG A 39 -10.18 10.07 -1.49
N LYS A 40 -10.22 10.04 -2.81
CA LYS A 40 -10.97 9.03 -3.58
C LYS A 40 -10.22 7.71 -3.69
N PHE A 41 -8.90 7.71 -3.57
CA PHE A 41 -8.10 6.49 -3.70
C PHE A 41 -7.20 6.27 -2.48
N ASN A 42 -7.24 5.06 -1.92
CA ASN A 42 -6.43 4.64 -0.78
C ASN A 42 -5.38 3.62 -1.25
N PHE A 43 -4.10 3.98 -1.14
CA PHE A 43 -3.02 3.09 -1.53
C PHE A 43 -2.68 2.09 -0.43
N ALA A 44 -2.59 2.53 0.82
CA ALA A 44 -2.33 1.64 1.96
C ALA A 44 -2.70 2.30 3.29
N LEU A 45 -3.03 1.46 4.27
CA LEU A 45 -3.02 1.77 5.69
C LEU A 45 -1.75 1.16 6.31
N PHE A 46 -0.89 2.00 6.85
CA PHE A 46 0.22 1.65 7.72
C PHE A 46 -0.31 1.50 9.14
N HIS A 47 -0.67 0.27 9.50
CA HIS A 47 -1.34 -0.02 10.77
C HIS A 47 -0.32 -0.06 11.92
N ARG A 48 -0.76 0.32 13.13
CA ARG A 48 0.09 0.40 14.34
C ARG A 48 0.69 -0.94 14.77
N ASP A 49 0.21 -2.05 14.24
CA ASP A 49 0.72 -3.41 14.52
C ASP A 49 1.88 -3.82 13.59
N GLY A 50 2.36 -2.90 12.73
CA GLY A 50 3.52 -3.12 11.87
C GLY A 50 3.19 -3.73 10.51
N TYR A 51 1.91 -3.80 10.13
CA TYR A 51 1.47 -4.34 8.85
C TYR A 51 0.84 -3.29 7.94
N ILE A 52 0.91 -3.55 6.64
CA ILE A 52 0.13 -2.81 5.65
C ILE A 52 -1.20 -3.51 5.39
N ARG A 53 -2.24 -2.72 5.16
CA ARG A 53 -3.56 -3.19 4.72
C ARG A 53 -4.08 -2.25 3.65
N ASN A 54 -4.96 -2.73 2.77
CA ASN A 54 -5.68 -1.89 1.84
C ASN A 54 -7.17 -1.91 2.22
N TYR A 55 -7.82 -0.76 2.12
CA TYR A 55 -9.24 -0.60 2.43
C TYR A 55 -9.87 0.32 1.40
N ALA A 56 -11.08 -0.01 0.96
CA ALA A 56 -11.84 0.74 -0.03
C ALA A 56 -11.04 1.06 -1.31
N CYS A 57 -10.13 0.16 -1.68
CA CYS A 57 -9.35 0.23 -2.91
C CYS A 57 -9.95 -0.72 -3.97
N GLY A 58 -10.25 -1.96 -3.59
CA GLY A 58 -10.59 -3.05 -4.53
C GLY A 58 -11.96 -3.03 -5.22
N ASP A 59 -12.84 -2.07 -4.95
CA ASP A 59 -14.19 -2.04 -5.56
C ASP A 59 -14.22 -1.37 -6.94
N THR A 60 -13.11 -0.73 -7.35
CA THR A 60 -12.94 -0.16 -8.70
C THR A 60 -12.03 -1.03 -9.54
N SER A 61 -12.14 -0.94 -10.88
CA SER A 61 -11.20 -1.60 -11.79
C SER A 61 -9.75 -1.18 -11.53
N LEU A 62 -9.53 0.11 -11.28
CA LEU A 62 -8.22 0.67 -10.98
C LEU A 62 -7.64 0.11 -9.68
N GLY A 63 -8.46 -0.01 -8.63
CA GLY A 63 -7.99 -0.57 -7.38
C GLY A 63 -7.79 -2.08 -7.41
N LYS A 64 -8.57 -2.84 -8.18
CA LYS A 64 -8.27 -4.27 -8.45
C LYS A 64 -6.91 -4.42 -9.13
N LYS A 65 -6.66 -3.63 -10.17
CA LYS A 65 -5.38 -3.60 -10.88
C LYS A 65 -4.22 -3.25 -9.94
N TYR A 66 -4.40 -2.25 -9.08
CA TYR A 66 -3.41 -1.90 -8.05
C TYR A 66 -3.12 -3.06 -7.10
N LEU A 67 -4.16 -3.71 -6.54
CA LEU A 67 -3.98 -4.81 -5.59
C LEU A 67 -3.31 -6.03 -6.23
N GLU A 68 -3.67 -6.37 -7.47
CA GLU A 68 -3.05 -7.45 -8.24
C GLU A 68 -1.58 -7.17 -8.52
N ALA A 69 -1.25 -5.95 -8.97
CA ALA A 69 0.13 -5.54 -9.19
C ALA A 69 0.94 -5.53 -7.89
N LEU A 70 0.36 -5.02 -6.80
CA LEU A 70 1.01 -5.03 -5.49
C LEU A 70 1.27 -6.46 -5.00
N ALA A 71 0.31 -7.38 -5.15
CA ALA A 71 0.50 -8.78 -4.80
C ALA A 71 1.66 -9.41 -5.59
N ASN A 72 1.77 -9.10 -6.89
CA ASN A 72 2.88 -9.56 -7.73
C ASN A 72 4.24 -8.98 -7.31
N ILE A 73 4.30 -7.70 -6.94
CA ILE A 73 5.52 -7.04 -6.42
C ILE A 73 6.01 -7.73 -5.14
N ILE A 74 5.08 -8.08 -4.24
CA ILE A 74 5.38 -8.83 -3.02
C ILE A 74 5.78 -10.29 -3.33
N GLY A 75 5.30 -10.86 -4.45
CA GLY A 75 5.70 -12.15 -5.01
C GLY A 75 5.10 -13.38 -4.32
N ASN A 76 5.03 -13.39 -2.99
CA ASN A 76 4.40 -14.47 -2.21
C ASN A 76 3.06 -14.03 -1.59
N ALA A 77 2.26 -13.32 -2.36
CA ALA A 77 1.01 -12.73 -1.90
C ALA A 77 -0.13 -12.90 -2.91
N ARG A 78 -1.35 -12.72 -2.41
CA ARG A 78 -2.60 -12.76 -3.16
C ARG A 78 -3.53 -11.63 -2.73
N VAL A 79 -4.43 -11.24 -3.62
CA VAL A 79 -5.53 -10.36 -3.28
C VAL A 79 -6.56 -11.15 -2.46
N TYR A 80 -6.80 -10.70 -1.24
CA TYR A 80 -7.91 -11.15 -0.41
C TYR A 80 -9.07 -10.18 -0.60
N ILE A 81 -10.19 -10.68 -1.11
CA ILE A 81 -11.42 -9.91 -1.28
C ILE A 81 -12.35 -10.25 -0.11
N ALA A 82 -12.65 -9.27 0.72
CA ALA A 82 -13.63 -9.44 1.79
C ALA A 82 -15.04 -9.51 1.20
N SER A 83 -15.97 -10.16 1.92
CA SER A 83 -17.37 -10.31 1.47
C SER A 83 -18.12 -8.98 1.28
N ASP A 84 -17.61 -7.90 1.89
CA ASP A 84 -18.15 -6.56 1.77
C ASP A 84 -17.53 -5.73 0.63
N GLY A 85 -16.51 -6.25 -0.07
CA GLY A 85 -15.77 -5.52 -1.12
C GLY A 85 -14.80 -4.46 -0.58
N PHE A 86 -15.26 -3.67 0.39
CA PHE A 86 -14.52 -2.62 1.06
C PHE A 86 -13.27 -3.11 1.80
N GLY A 87 -13.26 -4.34 2.31
CA GLY A 87 -12.12 -4.94 3.03
C GLY A 87 -11.03 -5.56 2.15
N SER A 88 -11.03 -5.32 0.84
CA SER A 88 -10.07 -5.94 -0.09
C SER A 88 -8.63 -5.47 0.15
N THR A 89 -7.71 -6.42 0.33
CA THR A 89 -6.30 -6.18 0.73
C THR A 89 -5.36 -7.21 0.13
N VAL A 90 -4.06 -6.89 0.09
CA VAL A 90 -3.03 -7.89 -0.21
C VAL A 90 -2.66 -8.67 1.07
N LYS A 91 -2.63 -10.00 0.97
CA LYS A 91 -2.15 -10.92 2.03
C LYS A 91 -1.10 -11.86 1.47
N LYS A 92 -0.17 -12.29 2.33
CA LYS A 92 0.75 -13.37 2.00
C LYS A 92 0.00 -14.68 1.81
N ASN A 93 0.61 -15.64 1.11
CA ASN A 93 0.01 -16.96 0.87
C ASN A 93 -0.22 -17.78 2.16
N ASN A 94 0.41 -17.39 3.27
CA ASN A 94 0.16 -17.95 4.60
C ASN A 94 -0.91 -17.20 5.41
N ASP A 95 -1.77 -16.42 4.74
CA ASP A 95 -2.88 -15.62 5.29
C ASP A 95 -2.50 -14.47 6.24
N ASN A 96 -1.21 -14.25 6.47
CA ASN A 96 -0.72 -13.07 7.18
C ASN A 96 -0.77 -11.82 6.31
N TYR A 97 -0.92 -10.67 6.96
CA TYR A 97 -0.69 -9.38 6.30
C TYR A 97 0.79 -9.22 5.93
N VAL A 98 1.06 -8.36 4.96
CA VAL A 98 2.41 -7.96 4.58
C VAL A 98 2.92 -6.97 5.63
N SER A 99 4.11 -7.20 6.19
CA SER A 99 4.69 -6.25 7.14
C SER A 99 5.13 -4.97 6.43
N ILE A 100 5.21 -3.86 7.16
CA ILE A 100 5.74 -2.59 6.61
C ILE A 100 7.17 -2.80 6.09
N SER A 101 8.00 -3.54 6.81
CA SER A 101 9.37 -3.85 6.38
C SER A 101 9.41 -4.67 5.08
N GLU A 102 8.55 -5.69 4.93
CA GLU A 102 8.46 -6.49 3.71
C GLU A 102 8.05 -5.64 2.51
N ALA A 103 7.11 -4.70 2.70
CA ALA A 103 6.67 -3.80 1.65
C ALA A 103 7.78 -2.80 1.25
N LEU A 104 8.52 -2.25 2.23
CA LEU A 104 9.60 -1.30 1.98
C LEU A 104 10.83 -1.93 1.30
N LEU A 105 11.05 -3.24 1.44
CA LEU A 105 12.04 -3.95 0.60
C LEU A 105 11.73 -3.87 -0.90
N LYS A 106 10.49 -3.52 -1.27
CA LYS A 106 10.00 -3.33 -2.63
C LYS A 106 9.63 -1.87 -2.92
N LYS A 107 10.21 -0.92 -2.19
CA LYS A 107 9.77 0.49 -2.25
C LYS A 107 9.80 1.07 -3.65
N ASN A 108 10.81 0.76 -4.46
CA ASN A 108 10.98 1.36 -5.77
C ASN A 108 9.91 0.86 -6.74
N GLU A 109 9.69 -0.44 -6.79
CA GLU A 109 8.62 -1.06 -7.59
C GLU A 109 7.24 -0.61 -7.11
N TRP A 110 7.06 -0.42 -5.80
CA TRP A 110 5.81 0.08 -5.24
C TRP A 110 5.55 1.55 -5.60
N LEU A 111 6.57 2.42 -5.55
CA LEU A 111 6.46 3.81 -5.99
C LEU A 111 6.16 3.92 -7.50
N GLU A 112 6.76 3.06 -8.32
CA GLU A 112 6.46 2.98 -9.75
C GLU A 112 5.00 2.58 -9.98
N LEU A 113 4.50 1.57 -9.26
CA LEU A 113 3.09 1.19 -9.30
C LEU A 113 2.17 2.35 -8.90
N ILE A 114 2.48 3.04 -7.80
CA ILE A 114 1.71 4.22 -7.35
C ILE A 114 1.67 5.28 -8.45
N THR A 115 2.81 5.60 -9.06
CA THR A 115 2.92 6.59 -10.13
C THR A 115 2.05 6.21 -11.33
N ASN A 116 2.06 4.95 -11.75
CA ASN A 116 1.24 4.46 -12.85
C ASN A 116 -0.26 4.59 -12.57
N ILE A 117 -0.69 4.23 -11.35
CA ILE A 117 -2.10 4.38 -10.92
C ILE A 117 -2.51 5.85 -10.89
N MET A 118 -1.64 6.74 -10.39
CA MET A 118 -1.88 8.18 -10.37
C MET A 118 -2.02 8.76 -11.79
N PHE A 119 -1.21 8.29 -12.74
CA PHE A 119 -1.33 8.72 -14.14
C PHE A 119 -2.66 8.27 -14.75
N GLU A 120 -3.05 7.00 -14.56
CA GLU A 120 -4.30 6.45 -15.10
C GLU A 120 -5.56 7.07 -14.47
N GLN A 121 -5.50 7.50 -13.21
CA GLN A 121 -6.63 8.17 -12.56
C GLN A 121 -6.92 9.56 -13.17
N ASN A 122 -5.92 10.20 -13.78
CA ASN A 122 -6.00 11.54 -14.35
C ASN A 122 -6.13 11.55 -15.88
N ALA A 123 -6.14 10.39 -16.53
CA ALA A 123 -6.30 10.23 -17.98
C ALA A 123 -7.78 10.12 -18.38
#